data_AF-A0A9Q9J9S9-F1
#
_entry.id   AF-A0A9Q9J9S9-F1
#
_cell.length_a   1.000
_cell.length_b   1.000
_cell.length_c   1.000
_cell.angle_alpha   90.00
_cell.angle_beta   90.00
_cell.angle_gamma   90.00
#
_symmetry.space_group_name_H-M   'P 1'
#
loop_
_entity.id
_entity.type
_entity.pdbx_description
1 polymer ?
#
loop_
_entity_poly.entity_id
_entity_poly.type
_entity_poly.pdbx_seq_one_letter_code
_entity_poly.pdbx_strand_id
1 'polypeptide(L)'
;MSFTVTKSVKCIASYPEYGAESEITTVNKLVKFSARQVVSLDAENNAQVLFDVEIEGASITGTYYHSFTYSGTGSPIEEAERSLGNALAG
;
A
#
# COMPACT_ATOMS: atom_id res chain seq x y z
N MET A 1 -10.63 -6.33 5.43
CA MET A 1 -9.81 -7.53 5.13
C MET A 1 -8.36 -7.05 4.98
N SER A 2 -7.43 -7.89 4.54
CA SER A 2 -6.12 -7.43 4.04
C SER A 2 -5.76 -8.30 2.86
N PHE A 3 -5.11 -7.74 1.85
CA PHE A 3 -4.70 -8.49 0.67
C PHE A 3 -3.19 -8.37 0.44
N THR A 4 -2.66 -9.33 -0.31
CA THR A 4 -1.23 -9.48 -0.50
C THR A 4 -0.93 -9.58 -1.98
N VAL A 5 0.06 -8.82 -2.45
CA VAL A 5 0.51 -8.83 -3.84
C VAL A 5 2.02 -9.01 -3.91
N THR A 6 2.49 -9.81 -4.87
CA THR A 6 3.92 -9.90 -5.18
C THR A 6 4.27 -8.78 -6.15
N LYS A 7 5.15 -7.87 -5.74
CA LYS A 7 5.59 -6.75 -6.57
C LYS A 7 7.11 -6.60 -6.52
N SER A 8 7.66 -6.10 -7.63
CA SER A 8 9.05 -5.68 -7.71
C SER A 8 9.20 -4.35 -6.96
N VAL A 9 9.85 -4.40 -5.80
CA VAL A 9 10.11 -3.23 -4.95
C VAL A 9 11.58 -2.86 -5.03
N LYS A 10 11.86 -1.56 -4.99
CA LYS A 10 13.22 -1.06 -4.88
C LYS A 10 13.64 -1.15 -3.42
N CYS A 11 14.75 -1.82 -3.17
CA CYS A 11 15.36 -1.96 -1.86
C CYS A 11 16.76 -1.35 -1.90
N ILE A 12 17.12 -0.66 -0.82
CA ILE A 12 18.47 -0.14 -0.61
C ILE A 12 18.94 -0.59 0.77
N ALA A 13 20.12 -1.17 0.84
CA ALA A 13 20.75 -1.48 2.11
C ALA A 13 21.42 -0.20 2.63
N SER A 14 21.10 0.19 3.86
CA SER A 14 21.70 1.35 4.51
C SER A 14 22.66 0.90 5.62
N TYR A 15 23.84 1.52 5.66
CA TYR A 15 24.88 1.33 6.67
C TYR A 15 25.01 2.63 7.50
N PRO A 16 24.06 2.89 8.42
CA PRO A 16 23.93 4.19 9.09
C PRO A 16 25.14 4.57 9.93
N GLU A 17 25.89 3.59 10.46
CA GLU A 17 27.12 3.82 11.23
C GLU A 17 28.22 4.54 10.44
N TYR A 18 28.19 4.41 9.11
CA TYR A 18 29.17 5.01 8.20
C TYR A 18 28.53 6.00 7.22
N GLY A 19 27.24 6.31 7.38
CA GLY A 19 26.51 7.18 6.47
C GLY A 19 26.50 6.70 5.01
N ALA A 20 26.63 5.39 4.79
CA ALA A 20 26.75 4.80 3.46
C ALA A 20 25.47 4.05 3.07
N GLU A 21 25.20 4.01 1.78
CA GLU A 21 24.10 3.25 1.19
C GLU A 21 24.63 2.37 0.06
N SER A 22 24.05 1.18 -0.08
CA SER A 22 24.40 0.25 -1.16
C SER A 22 23.66 0.60 -2.44
N GLU A 23 23.91 -0.15 -3.51
CA GLU A 23 23.16 -0.02 -4.75
C GLU A 23 21.66 -0.32 -4.55
N ILE A 24 20.81 0.42 -5.27
CA ILE A 24 19.37 0.15 -5.29
C ILE A 24 19.13 -1.12 -6.11
N THR A 25 18.64 -2.15 -5.43
CA THR A 25 18.28 -3.42 -6.07
C THR A 25 16.77 -3.53 -6.21
N THR A 26 16.32 -4.14 -7.30
CA THR A 26 14.90 -4.47 -7.48
C THR A 26 14.70 -5.92 -7.05
N VAL A 27 13.86 -6.15 -6.05
CA VAL A 27 13.55 -7.47 -5.53
C VAL A 27 12.07 -7.73 -5.58
N ASN A 28 11.66 -8.95 -5.92
CA ASN A 28 10.26 -9.35 -5.81
C ASN A 28 9.96 -9.67 -4.36
N LYS A 29 9.07 -8.88 -3.77
CA LYS A 29 8.62 -9.07 -2.39
C LYS A 29 7.12 -9.15 -2.32
N LEU A 30 6.69 -9.90 -1.33
CA LEU A 30 5.30 -10.02 -0.96
C LEU A 30 4.93 -8.78 -0.14
N VAL A 31 4.01 -7.98 -0.66
CA VAL A 31 3.56 -6.72 -0.07
C VAL A 31 2.12 -6.89 0.34
N LYS A 32 1.86 -6.79 1.65
CA LYS A 32 0.53 -6.88 2.23
C LYS A 32 -0.01 -5.48 2.49
N PHE A 33 -1.20 -5.22 1.99
CA PHE A 33 -1.94 -3.99 2.17
C PHE A 33 -3.14 -4.27 3.09
N SER A 34 -3.23 -3.51 4.17
CA SER A 34 -4.34 -3.59 5.12
C SER A 34 -5.02 -2.23 5.20
N ALA A 35 -6.27 -2.14 4.76
CA ALA A 35 -7.00 -0.87 4.83
C ALA A 35 -7.26 -0.50 6.30
N ARG A 36 -6.78 0.68 6.69
CA ARG A 36 -6.80 1.16 8.07
C ARG A 36 -8.01 2.04 8.35
N GLN A 37 -8.22 3.07 7.55
CA GLN A 37 -9.32 4.02 7.71
C GLN A 37 -9.59 4.84 6.45
N VAL A 38 -10.82 5.33 6.33
CA VAL A 38 -11.19 6.34 5.33
C VAL A 38 -10.65 7.69 5.80
N VAL A 39 -9.80 8.30 4.98
CA VAL A 39 -9.18 9.61 5.22
C VAL A 39 -10.06 10.73 4.71
N SER A 40 -10.70 10.51 3.56
CA SER A 40 -11.61 11.48 2.94
C SER A 40 -12.70 10.76 2.17
N LEU A 41 -13.90 11.33 2.18
CA LEU A 41 -15.02 10.93 1.32
C LEU A 41 -15.78 12.20 0.95
N ASP A 42 -15.71 12.57 -0.33
CA ASP A 42 -16.36 13.77 -0.84
C ASP A 42 -17.78 13.49 -1.37
N ALA A 43 -18.58 14.56 -1.55
CA ALA A 43 -19.92 14.51 -2.13
C ALA A 43 -19.94 13.96 -3.57
N GLU A 44 -18.81 14.03 -4.28
CA GLU A 44 -18.62 13.40 -5.60
C GLU A 44 -18.30 11.89 -5.53
N ASN A 45 -18.41 11.27 -4.34
CA ASN A 45 -17.99 9.90 -4.05
C ASN A 45 -16.48 9.64 -4.27
N ASN A 46 -15.66 10.69 -4.26
CA ASN A 46 -14.21 10.52 -4.25
C ASN A 46 -13.77 10.12 -2.84
N ALA A 47 -13.32 8.88 -2.69
CA ALA A 47 -12.89 8.31 -1.43
C ALA A 47 -11.37 8.15 -1.41
N GLN A 48 -10.77 8.45 -0.27
CA GLN A 48 -9.36 8.20 -0.01
C GLN A 48 -9.24 7.34 1.25
N VAL A 49 -8.52 6.23 1.14
CA VAL A 49 -8.32 5.27 2.23
C VAL A 49 -6.83 5.12 2.49
N LEU A 50 -6.48 5.13 3.78
CA LEU A 50 -5.15 4.86 4.26
C LEU A 50 -4.97 3.35 4.43
N PHE A 51 -3.89 2.82 3.88
CA PHE A 51 -3.47 1.44 4.02
C PHE A 51 -2.19 1.36 4.84
N ASP A 52 -2.14 0.43 5.78
CA ASP A 52 -0.88 -0.04 6.36
C ASP A 52 -0.24 -1.03 5.38
N VAL A 53 1.04 -0.85 5.08
CA VAL A 53 1.80 -1.62 4.09
C VAL A 53 2.92 -2.40 4.77
N GLU A 54 2.82 -3.72 4.75
CA GLU A 54 3.83 -4.62 5.27
C GLU A 54 4.58 -5.26 4.11
N ILE A 55 5.90 -5.11 4.06
CA ILE A 55 6.76 -5.72 3.03
C ILE A 55 7.51 -6.88 3.65
N GLU A 56 7.50 -8.04 2.99
CA GLU A 56 8.22 -9.22 3.46
C GLU A 56 9.73 -8.94 3.63
N GLY A 57 10.21 -9.01 4.87
CA GLY A 57 11.60 -8.73 5.24
C GLY A 57 11.86 -7.28 5.66
N ALA A 58 10.87 -6.39 5.58
CA ALA A 58 10.95 -5.07 6.19
C ALA A 58 10.45 -5.11 7.64
N SER A 59 11.18 -4.49 8.55
CA SER A 59 10.80 -4.41 9.97
C SER A 59 9.82 -3.28 10.27
N ILE A 60 9.64 -2.34 9.34
CA ILE A 60 8.82 -1.14 9.52
C ILE A 60 7.63 -1.22 8.56
N THR A 61 6.43 -1.09 9.12
CA THR A 61 5.19 -0.96 8.36
C THR A 61 5.10 0.44 7.74
N GLY A 62 4.94 0.50 6.43
CA GLY A 62 4.71 1.73 5.70
C GLY A 62 3.24 2.13 5.71
N THR A 63 2.94 3.30 5.15
CA THR A 63 1.56 3.73 4.88
C THR A 63 1.39 4.11 3.43
N TYR A 64 0.22 3.84 2.87
CA TYR A 64 -0.09 4.12 1.47
C TYR A 64 -1.51 4.67 1.35
N TYR A 65 -1.66 5.80 0.66
CA TYR A 65 -2.96 6.41 0.42
C TYR A 65 -3.46 5.98 -0.95
N HIS A 66 -4.63 5.35 -0.99
CA HIS A 66 -5.30 4.99 -2.25
C HIS A 66 -6.54 5.85 -2.41
N SER A 67 -6.63 6.54 -3.55
CA SER A 67 -7.81 7.32 -3.91
C SER A 67 -8.59 6.58 -4.99
N PHE A 68 -9.90 6.45 -4.81
CA PHE A 68 -10.78 5.74 -5.72
C PHE A 68 -12.18 6.36 -5.70
N THR A 69 -12.97 6.07 -6.73
CA THR A 69 -14.38 6.46 -6.76
C THR A 69 -15.20 5.39 -6.02
N TYR A 70 -15.79 5.77 -4.89
CA TYR A 70 -16.66 4.91 -4.10
C TYR A 70 -18.01 4.74 -4.80
N SER A 71 -18.56 3.52 -4.77
CA SER A 71 -19.81 3.22 -5.47
C SER A 71 -21.05 3.86 -4.79
N GLY A 72 -20.91 4.35 -3.56
CA GLY A 72 -22.02 4.79 -2.73
C GLY A 72 -22.74 3.65 -1.99
N THR A 73 -22.26 2.40 -2.14
CA THR A 73 -22.87 1.22 -1.52
C THR A 73 -21.83 0.38 -0.77
N GLY A 74 -22.20 -0.22 0.36
CA GLY A 74 -21.29 -1.07 1.15
C GLY A 74 -20.22 -0.29 1.95
N SER A 75 -19.12 -0.93 2.33
CA SER A 75 -18.05 -0.28 3.09
C SER A 75 -16.99 0.33 2.15
N PRO A 76 -16.66 1.63 2.26
CA PRO A 76 -15.59 2.25 1.49
C PRO A 76 -14.23 1.56 1.70
N ILE A 77 -14.01 0.97 2.88
CA ILE A 77 -12.80 0.20 3.20
C ILE A 77 -12.69 -1.04 2.32
N GLU A 78 -13.77 -1.83 2.21
CA GLU A 78 -13.76 -3.06 1.42
C GLU A 78 -13.66 -2.77 -0.09
N GLU A 79 -14.30 -1.70 -0.54
CA GLU A 79 -14.16 -1.25 -1.94
C GLU A 79 -12.76 -0.75 -2.25
N ALA A 80 -12.13 -0.01 -1.32
CA ALA A 80 -10.76 0.46 -1.49
C ALA A 80 -9.80 -0.73 -1.64
N GLU A 81 -9.96 -1.76 -0.81
CA GLU A 81 -9.14 -2.98 -0.91
C GLU A 81 -9.29 -3.66 -2.27
N ARG A 82 -10.53 -3.81 -2.76
CA ARG A 82 -10.80 -4.38 -4.09
C ARG A 82 -10.23 -3.51 -5.22
N SER A 83 -10.44 -2.20 -5.13
CA SER A 83 -9.95 -1.23 -6.11
C SER A 83 -8.43 -1.26 -6.21
N LEU A 84 -7.74 -1.19 -5.06
CA LEU A 84 -6.29 -1.23 -5.00
C LEU A 84 -5.75 -2.60 -5.42
N GLY A 85 -6.39 -3.69 -4.97
CA GLY A 85 -6.05 -5.05 -5.39
C GLY A 85 -6.11 -5.23 -6.90
N ASN A 86 -7.19 -4.76 -7.54
CA ASN A 86 -7.33 -4.80 -8.99
C ASN A 86 -6.30 -3.91 -9.71
N ALA A 87 -6.07 -2.70 -9.20
CA ALA A 87 -5.08 -1.76 -9.77
C ALA A 87 -3.65 -2.32 -9.71
N LEU A 88 -3.35 -3.13 -8.68
CA LEU A 88 -2.04 -3.77 -8.51
C LEU A 88 -1.96 -5.14 -9.20
N ALA A 89 -3.07 -5.79 -9.54
CA ALA A 89 -3.09 -7.06 -10.26
C ALA A 89 -2.97 -6.89 -11.79
N GLY A 90 -3.31 -5.72 -12.32
CA GLY A 90 -3.06 -5.32 -13.72
C GLY A 90 -1.62 -4.89 -13.97
#